data_AF-A0A7C7A9G4-F1
#
_entry.id   AF-A0A7C7A9G4-F1
#
_cell.length_a   1.000
_cell.length_b   1.000
_cell.length_c   1.000
_cell.angle_alpha   90.00
_cell.angle_beta   90.00
_cell.angle_gamma   90.00
#
_symmetry.space_group_name_H-M   'P 1'
#
loop_
_entity.id
_entity.type
_entity.pdbx_description
1 polymer ?
#
loop_
_entity_poly.entity_id
_entity_poly.type
_entity_poly.pdbx_seq_one_letter_code
_entity_poly.pdbx_strand_id
1 'polypeptide(L)' 'SPVAGNADILLVPDIEAGNMLYKAITYIAERRIAGIIMGAKRPIVLTSRADSSEAKFNSIMLASLASNV' A
#
# COMPACT_ATOMS: atom_id res chain seq x y z
N SER A 1 17.04 16.05 -9.56
CA SER A 1 15.73 16.18 -8.89
C SER A 1 15.96 16.21 -7.39
N PRO A 2 15.25 17.04 -6.60
CA PRO A 2 15.43 17.18 -5.14
C PRO A 2 15.24 15.89 -4.33
N VAL A 3 14.51 14.91 -4.87
CA VAL A 3 14.16 13.64 -4.18
C VAL A 3 14.79 12.41 -4.85
N ALA A 4 15.77 12.60 -5.74
CA ALA A 4 16.37 11.49 -6.50
C ALA A 4 17.03 10.47 -5.56
N GLY A 5 16.58 9.21 -5.64
CA GLY A 5 17.08 8.11 -4.80
C GLY A 5 16.58 8.10 -3.36
N ASN A 6 15.74 9.06 -2.95
CA ASN A 6 15.24 9.17 -1.59
C ASN A 6 13.81 9.75 -1.56
N ALA A 7 12.88 9.05 -2.19
CA ALA A 7 11.46 9.45 -2.24
C ALA A 7 10.63 8.66 -1.23
N ASP A 8 9.79 9.36 -0.46
CA ASP A 8 8.86 8.73 0.49
C ASP A 8 7.57 8.21 -0.18
N ILE A 9 7.13 8.86 -1.27
CA ILE A 9 5.90 8.53 -2.00
C ILE A 9 6.23 8.34 -3.48
N LEU A 10 5.76 7.23 -4.04
CA LEU A 10 5.84 6.92 -5.48
C LEU A 10 4.46 7.08 -6.11
N LEU A 11 4.27 8.16 -6.88
CA LEU A 11 3.09 8.32 -7.72
C LEU A 11 3.29 7.56 -9.03
N VAL A 12 2.43 6.60 -9.28
CA VAL A 12 2.48 5.76 -10.49
C VAL A 12 1.69 6.40 -11.64
N PRO A 13 2.06 6.13 -12.91
CA PRO A 13 1.39 6.74 -14.06
C PRO A 13 -0.04 6.20 -14.29
N ASP A 14 -0.29 4.94 -13.94
CA ASP A 14 -1.55 4.24 -14.12
C ASP A 14 -1.71 3.07 -13.13
N ILE A 15 -2.88 2.41 -13.17
CA ILE A 15 -3.23 1.33 -12.23
C ILE A 15 -2.43 0.06 -12.52
N GLU A 16 -2.08 -0.20 -13.76
CA GLU A 16 -1.28 -1.33 -14.20
C GLU A 16 0.13 -1.24 -13.61
N ALA A 17 0.79 -0.07 -13.74
CA ALA A 17 2.09 0.21 -13.14
C ALA A 17 2.05 0.11 -11.61
N GLY A 18 1.00 0.64 -10.97
CA GLY A 18 0.78 0.50 -9.53
C GLY A 18 0.67 -0.95 -9.06
N ASN A 19 -0.14 -1.74 -9.75
CA ASN A 19 -0.32 -3.16 -9.44
C ASN A 19 0.95 -3.98 -9.69
N MET A 20 1.69 -3.69 -10.78
CA MET A 20 2.98 -4.32 -11.06
C MET A 20 4.00 -4.00 -9.96
N LEU A 21 4.12 -2.74 -9.56
CA LEU A 21 5.03 -2.32 -8.49
C LEU A 21 4.67 -3.00 -7.17
N TYR A 22 3.39 -2.97 -6.78
CA TYR A 22 2.90 -3.63 -5.57
C TYR A 22 3.23 -5.13 -5.54
N LYS A 23 3.01 -5.84 -6.65
CA LYS A 23 3.33 -7.27 -6.76
C LYS A 23 4.84 -7.53 -6.77
N ALA A 24 5.63 -6.67 -7.41
CA ALA A 24 7.09 -6.78 -7.40
C ALA A 24 7.65 -6.65 -5.97
N ILE A 25 7.15 -5.68 -5.19
CA ILE A 25 7.53 -5.52 -3.77
C ILE A 25 7.15 -6.77 -2.97
N THR A 26 5.97 -7.32 -3.23
CA THR A 26 5.44 -8.50 -2.50
C THR A 26 6.19 -9.79 -2.84
N TYR A 27 6.39 -10.08 -4.13
CA TYR A 27 6.86 -11.40 -4.59
C TYR A 27 8.34 -11.45 -4.97
N ILE A 28 8.94 -10.32 -5.38
CA ILE A 28 10.35 -10.28 -5.79
C ILE A 28 11.21 -9.72 -4.67
N ALA A 29 10.80 -8.59 -4.07
CA ALA A 29 11.54 -7.98 -2.97
C ALA A 29 11.21 -8.64 -1.61
N GLU A 30 10.20 -9.51 -1.56
CA GLU A 30 9.75 -10.22 -0.34
C GLU A 30 9.61 -9.26 0.85
N ARG A 31 8.98 -8.10 0.62
CA ARG A 31 8.74 -7.09 1.66
C ARG A 31 7.29 -7.12 2.11
N ARG A 32 7.08 -6.71 3.37
CA ARG A 32 5.76 -6.55 3.96
C ARG A 32 5.03 -5.39 3.32
N ILE A 33 3.73 -5.56 3.16
CA ILE A 33 2.84 -4.60 2.53
C ILE A 33 1.64 -4.31 3.42
N ALA A 34 1.03 -3.16 3.21
CA ALA A 34 -0.24 -2.71 3.78
C ALA A 34 -0.93 -1.82 2.75
N GLY A 35 -2.26 -1.88 2.69
CA GLY A 35 -3.05 -1.11 1.73
C GLY A 35 -4.39 -0.69 2.31
N ILE A 36 -4.73 0.59 2.13
CA ILE A 36 -6.01 1.18 2.50
C ILE A 36 -6.48 2.11 1.38
N ILE A 37 -7.79 2.30 1.27
CA ILE A 37 -8.38 3.35 0.44
C ILE A 37 -8.63 4.58 1.31
N MET A 38 -8.13 5.72 0.84
CA MET A 38 -8.27 7.03 1.46
C MET A 38 -9.21 7.94 0.63
N GLY A 39 -9.68 9.04 1.22
CA GLY A 39 -10.55 10.04 0.57
C GLY A 39 -12.04 9.97 0.95
N ALA A 40 -12.46 8.88 1.59
CA ALA A 40 -13.77 8.80 2.26
C ALA A 40 -13.72 9.40 3.67
N LYS A 41 -14.85 9.44 4.38
CA LYS A 41 -14.93 9.93 5.79
C LYS A 41 -14.08 9.13 6.78
N ARG A 42 -13.74 7.89 6.45
CA ARG A 42 -12.91 6.97 7.24
C ARG A 42 -12.09 6.09 6.29
N PRO A 43 -10.91 5.59 6.70
CA PRO A 43 -10.14 4.64 5.90
C PRO A 43 -10.93 3.35 5.62
N ILE A 44 -10.75 2.78 4.43
CA ILE A 44 -11.39 1.50 4.05
C ILE A 44 -10.30 0.47 3.79
N VAL A 45 -10.34 -0.64 4.51
CA VAL A 45 -9.46 -1.79 4.26
C VAL A 45 -10.06 -2.62 3.14
N LEU A 46 -9.43 -2.60 1.97
CA LEU A 46 -9.77 -3.46 0.83
C LEU A 46 -8.62 -4.45 0.61
N THR A 47 -8.91 -5.75 0.70
CA THR A 47 -7.89 -6.80 0.59
C THR A 47 -8.01 -7.53 -0.75
N SER A 48 -6.90 -8.09 -1.22
CA SER A 48 -6.87 -9.07 -2.30
C SER A 48 -7.02 -10.48 -1.74
N ARG A 49 -7.61 -11.38 -2.54
CA ARG A 49 -7.65 -12.81 -2.22
C ARG A 49 -6.25 -13.41 -2.06
N ALA A 50 -5.28 -12.88 -2.81
CA ALA A 50 -3.90 -13.34 -2.79
C ALA A 50 -3.10 -12.80 -1.59
N ASP A 51 -3.67 -11.89 -0.79
CA ASP A 51 -2.97 -11.30 0.35
C ASP A 51 -2.80 -12.33 1.48
N SER A 52 -1.59 -12.36 2.04
CA SER A 52 -1.29 -13.12 3.24
C SER A 52 -2.06 -12.57 4.44
N SER A 53 -2.21 -13.40 5.49
CA SER A 53 -2.82 -12.96 6.75
C SER A 53 -2.06 -11.77 7.38
N GLU A 54 -0.74 -11.72 7.21
CA GLU A 54 0.10 -10.61 7.67
C GLU A 54 -0.20 -9.31 6.91
N ALA A 55 -0.33 -9.36 5.58
CA ALA A 55 -0.66 -8.18 4.78
C ALA A 55 -2.04 -7.62 5.18
N LYS A 56 -3.03 -8.49 5.41
CA LYS A 56 -4.36 -8.08 5.89
C LYS A 56 -4.30 -7.43 7.27
N PHE A 57 -3.53 -8.01 8.19
CA PHE A 57 -3.33 -7.45 9.53
C PHE A 57 -2.65 -6.08 9.48
N ASN A 58 -1.59 -5.93 8.69
CA ASN A 58 -0.88 -4.66 8.51
C ASN A 58 -1.80 -3.58 7.92
N SER A 59 -2.69 -3.93 6.98
CA SER A 59 -3.69 -3.00 6.44
C SER A 59 -4.69 -2.52 7.50
N ILE A 60 -5.12 -3.39 8.43
CA ILE A 60 -5.97 -3.01 9.56
C ILE A 60 -5.23 -2.05 10.50
N MET A 61 -3.97 -2.36 10.81
CA MET A 61 -3.13 -1.48 11.64
C MET A 61 -2.95 -0.11 10.98
N LEU A 62 -2.67 -0.08 9.68
CA LEU A 62 -2.54 1.16 8.91
C LEU A 62 -3.85 1.96 8.90
N ALA A 63 -5.00 1.30 8.73
CA ALA A 63 -6.30 1.95 8.80
C ALA A 63 -6.57 2.56 10.19
N SER A 64 -6.18 1.87 11.28
CA SER A 64 -6.29 2.39 12.64
C SER A 64 -5.44 3.64 12.83
N LEU A 65 -4.17 3.62 12.38
CA LEU A 65 -3.29 4.79 12.41
C LEU A 65 -3.85 5.97 11.62
N ALA A 66 -4.41 5.70 10.44
CA ALA A 66 -5.01 6.70 9.56
C ALA A 66 -6.42 7.13 9.97
N SER A 67 -7.01 6.56 11.03
CA SER A 67 -8.39 6.90 11.44
C SER A 67 -8.48 8.19 12.27
N ASN A 68 -7.32 8.69 12.75
CA ASN A 68 -7.19 9.89 13.58
C ASN A 68 -6.79 11.15 12.80
N VAL A 69 -6.61 11.04 11.48
CA VAL A 69 -6.45 12.19 10.57
C VAL A 69 -7.78 12.64 10.00
#